data_AF-A0A948ZJL6-F1
#
_entry.id   AF-A0A948ZJL6-F1
#
_cell.length_a   1.000
_cell.length_b   1.000
_cell.length_c   1.000
_cell.angle_alpha   90.00
_cell.angle_beta   90.00
_cell.angle_gamma   90.00
#
_symmetry.space_group_name_H-M   'P 1'
#
loop_
_entity.id
_entity.type
_entity.pdbx_description
1 polymer ?
#
loop_
_entity_poly.entity_id
_entity_poly.type
_entity_poly.pdbx_seq_one_letter_code
_entity_poly.pdbx_strand_id
1 'polypeptide(L)' 'MTTKNKTYDCVEMKNRIQAEIQAEYEVHRSEFPSFVEFIKAASDKSDYARAMHRKFGASKPLAGAQSSG' A
#
# COMPACT_ATOMS: atom_id res chain seq x y z
N MET A 1 38.69 10.17 -1.31
CA MET A 1 37.26 10.40 -1.59
C MET A 1 36.48 10.23 -0.31
N THR A 2 35.98 11.32 0.27
CA THR A 2 35.14 11.28 1.48
C THR A 2 33.73 10.88 1.08
N THR A 3 33.33 9.63 1.36
CA THR A 3 31.97 9.15 1.12
C THR A 3 31.05 9.79 2.16
N LYS A 4 30.29 10.82 1.76
CA LYS A 4 29.22 11.38 2.59
C LYS A 4 28.16 10.28 2.80
N ASN A 5 27.96 9.87 4.05
CA ASN A 5 26.86 8.97 4.41
C ASN A 5 25.54 9.67 4.08
N LYS A 6 24.76 9.11 3.16
CA LYS A 6 23.38 9.53 2.93
C LYS A 6 22.50 8.85 3.98
N THR A 7 22.02 9.60 4.96
CA THR A 7 20.97 9.14 5.85
C THR A 7 19.65 9.11 5.07
N TYR A 8 19.09 7.92 4.93
CA TYR A 8 17.80 7.73 4.29
C TYR A 8 16.74 7.63 5.37
N ASP A 9 15.88 8.64 5.45
CA ASP A 9 14.74 8.63 6.37
C ASP A 9 13.56 7.91 5.69
N CYS A 10 13.36 6.66 6.08
CA CYS A 10 12.25 5.85 5.57
C CYS A 10 10.88 6.29 6.11
N VAL A 11 10.83 6.99 7.24
CA VAL A 11 9.60 7.48 7.86
C VAL A 11 9.10 8.70 7.11
N GLU A 12 9.96 9.69 6.88
CA GLU A 12 9.62 10.87 6.08
C GLU A 12 9.16 10.47 4.68
N MET A 13 9.88 9.54 4.05
CA MET A 13 9.48 9.06 2.73
C MET A 13 8.10 8.38 2.76
N LYS A 14 7.85 7.51 3.75
CA LYS A 14 6.55 6.84 3.88
C LYS A 14 5.42 7.85 4.09
N ASN A 15 5.64 8.84 4.97
CA ASN A 15 4.65 9.87 5.25
C ASN A 15 4.32 10.68 3.99
N ARG A 16 5.34 11.04 3.20
CA ARG A 16 5.14 11.74 1.92
C ARG A 16 4.30 10.91 0.95
N ILE A 17 4.65 9.63 0.76
CA ILE A 17 3.92 8.73 -0.15
C ILE A 17 2.46 8.57 0.31
N GLN A 18 2.22 8.42 1.62
CA GLN A 18 0.86 8.32 2.15
C GLN A 18 0.06 9.60 1.93
N ALA A 19 0.68 10.77 2.11
CA ALA A 19 0.03 12.04 1.85
C ALA A 19 -0.33 12.22 0.35
N GLU A 20 0.56 11.81 -0.55
CA GLU A 20 0.31 11.83 -2.00
C GLU A 20 -0.88 10.94 -2.38
N ILE A 21 -0.91 9.70 -1.88
CA ILE A 21 -2.01 8.75 -2.12
C ILE A 21 -3.34 9.28 -1.56
N GLN A 22 -3.31 9.89 -0.38
CA GLN A 22 -4.48 10.47 0.26
C GLN A 22 -5.03 11.66 -0.56
N ALA A 23 -4.15 12.54 -1.03
CA ALA A 23 -4.53 13.68 -1.87
C ALA A 23 -5.15 13.22 -3.20
N GLU A 24 -4.59 12.17 -3.82
CA GLU A 24 -5.16 11.57 -5.03
C GLU A 24 -6.56 11.00 -4.79
N TYR A 25 -6.76 10.29 -3.66
CA TYR A 25 -8.08 9.81 -3.30
C TYR A 25 -9.08 10.95 -3.07
N GLU A 26 -8.66 12.05 -2.45
CA GLU A 26 -9.54 13.20 -2.22
C GLU A 26 -10.05 13.82 -3.52
N VAL A 27 -9.18 13.91 -4.54
CA VAL A 27 -9.56 14.35 -5.90
C VAL A 27 -10.58 13.40 -6.53
N HIS A 28 -10.39 12.08 -6.35
CA HIS A 28 -11.25 11.06 -6.95
C HIS A 28 -12.33 10.52 -6.00
N ARG A 29 -12.61 11.21 -4.88
CA ARG A 29 -13.46 10.68 -3.80
C ARG A 29 -14.86 10.31 -4.25
N SER A 30 -15.39 11.03 -5.24
CA SER A 30 -16.73 10.79 -5.80
C SER A 30 -16.79 9.57 -6.72
N GLU A 31 -15.66 9.10 -7.24
CA GLU A 31 -15.55 7.96 -8.16
C GLU A 31 -15.44 6.62 -7.42
N PHE A 32 -15.07 6.66 -6.14
CA PHE A 32 -14.83 5.46 -5.33
C PHE A 32 -15.69 5.45 -4.05
N PRO A 33 -16.43 4.36 -3.79
CA PRO A 33 -17.27 4.25 -2.59
C PRO A 33 -16.49 4.36 -1.26
N SER A 34 -15.20 4.03 -1.27
CA SER A 34 -14.31 4.14 -0.11
C SER A 34 -12.85 4.22 -0.55
N PHE A 35 -11.98 4.63 0.38
CA PHE A 35 -10.52 4.61 0.17
C PHE A 35 -10.00 3.21 -0.16
N VAL A 36 -10.58 2.17 0.45
CA VAL A 36 -10.16 0.78 0.21
C VAL A 36 -10.44 0.36 -1.24
N GLU A 37 -11.59 0.73 -1.79
CA GLU A 37 -11.92 0.44 -3.19
C GLU A 37 -11.03 1.23 -4.17
N PHE A 38 -10.66 2.47 -3.82
CA PHE A 38 -9.66 3.23 -4.58
C PHE A 38 -8.30 2.52 -4.62
N ILE A 39 -7.78 2.09 -3.47
CA ILE A 39 -6.50 1.36 -3.40
C ILE A 39 -6.55 0.03 -4.14
N LYS A 40 -7.67 -0.68 -4.06
CA LYS A 40 -7.88 -1.93 -4.81
C LYS A 40 -7.84 -1.68 -6.31
N ALA A 41 -8.58 -0.69 -6.80
CA ALA A 41 -8.58 -0.31 -8.21
C ALA A 41 -7.19 0.15 -8.69
N ALA A 42 -6.44 0.88 -7.87
CA ALA A 42 -5.06 1.27 -8.15
C ALA A 42 -4.11 0.07 -8.20
N SER A 43 -4.28 -0.89 -7.27
CA SER A 43 -3.49 -2.12 -7.22
C SER A 43 -3.77 -3.03 -8.42
N ASP A 44 -5.02 -3.12 -8.87
CA ASP A 44 -5.39 -3.90 -10.06
C ASP A 44 -4.79 -3.34 -11.35
N LYS A 45 -4.47 -2.04 -11.40
CA LYS A 45 -3.76 -1.41 -12.53
C LYS A 45 -2.25 -1.63 -12.49
N SER A 46 -1.68 -2.02 -11.35
CA SER A 46 -0.24 -2.21 -11.19
C SER A 46 0.18 -3.64 -11.49
N ASP A 47 1.01 -3.84 -12.52
CA ASP A 47 1.54 -5.16 -12.87
C ASP A 47 2.36 -5.78 -11.73
N TYR A 48 3.06 -4.94 -10.95
CA TYR A 48 3.76 -5.38 -9.77
C TYR A 48 2.81 -5.89 -8.69
N ALA A 49 1.77 -5.11 -8.36
CA ALA A 49 0.79 -5.52 -7.35
C ALA A 49 0.03 -6.78 -7.79
N ARG A 50 -0.34 -6.89 -9.06
CA ARG A 50 -0.91 -8.13 -9.64
C ARG A 50 0.06 -9.31 -9.50
N ALA A 51 1.34 -9.12 -9.76
CA ALA A 51 2.36 -10.16 -9.59
C ALA A 51 2.53 -10.57 -8.12
N MET A 52 2.50 -9.61 -7.20
CA MET A 52 2.57 -9.87 -5.75
C MET A 52 1.31 -10.59 -5.25
N HIS A 53 0.10 -10.20 -5.70
CA HIS A 53 -1.13 -10.93 -5.40
C HIS A 53 -1.10 -12.37 -5.91
N ARG A 54 -0.56 -12.63 -7.12
CA ARG A 54 -0.36 -14.00 -7.60
C ARG A 54 0.64 -14.79 -6.75
N LYS A 55 1.71 -14.13 -6.29
CA LYS A 55 2.79 -14.76 -5.52
C LYS A 55 2.42 -15.02 -4.05
N PHE A 56 1.61 -14.16 -3.44
CA PHE A 56 1.36 -14.14 -2.00
C PHE A 56 -0.13 -14.20 -1.61
N GLY A 57 -1.05 -13.92 -2.54
CA GLY A 57 -2.50 -13.93 -2.31
C GLY A 57 -3.11 -15.32 -2.10
N ALA A 58 -2.33 -16.39 -2.30
CA ALA A 58 -2.70 -17.76 -1.91
C ALA A 58 -2.22 -18.14 -0.49
N SER A 59 -1.82 -17.18 0.34
CA SER A 59 -1.51 -17.46 1.74
C SER A 59 -2.81 -17.68 2.53
N LYS A 60 -3.08 -18.97 2.78
CA LYS A 60 -3.76 -19.56 3.94
C LYS A 60 -3.92 -18.54 5.11
N PRO A 61 -5.08 -18.49 5.81
CA PRO A 61 -5.29 -17.55 6.90
C PRO A 61 -4.11 -17.60 7.87
N LEU A 62 -3.59 -16.42 8.21
CA LEU A 62 -2.58 -16.26 9.25
C LEU A 62 -3.12 -16.94 10.51
N ALA A 63 -2.51 -18.07 10.88
CA ALA A 63 -2.81 -18.77 12.12
C ALA A 63 -2.61 -17.76 13.26
N GLY A 64 -3.71 -17.30 13.85
CA GLY A 64 -3.67 -16.25 14.86
C GLY A 64 -5.01 -15.60 15.24
N ALA A 65 -6.09 -15.77 14.47
CA ALA A 65 -7.42 -15.40 14.94
C ALA A 65 -7.98 -16.54 15.81
N GLN A 66 -7.80 -16.41 17.12
CA GLN A 66 -8.34 -17.31 18.14
C GLN A 66 -9.84 -17.52 17.92
N SER A 67 -10.27 -18.79 17.77
CA SER A 67 -11.65 -19.16 18.09
C SER A 67 -11.83 -19.06 19.60
N SER A 68 -12.75 -18.22 20.05
CA SER A 68 -13.31 -18.28 21.39
C SER A 68 -14.81 -18.06 21.26
N GLY A 69 -15.59 -19.06 21.66
CA GLY A 69 -17.05 -19.09 21.62
C GLY A 69 -17.61 -20.18 20.74
#